data_AF-A0A1S3ZEX0-F1
#
_entry.id   AF-A0A1S3ZEX0-F1
#
_cell.length_a   1.000
_cell.length_b   1.000
_cell.length_c   1.000
_cell.angle_alpha   90.00
_cell.angle_beta   90.00
_cell.angle_gamma   90.00
#
_symmetry.space_group_name_H-M   'P 1'
#
loop_
_entity.id
_entity.type
_entity.pdbx_description
1 polymer ?
#
loop_
_entity_poly.entity_id
_entity_poly.type
_entity_poly.pdbx_seq_one_letter_code
_entity_poly.pdbx_strand_id
1 'polypeptide(L)'
;MGSSFITKFLLLMMCSASFILTTFAFNSSSNTPTLNATHISSLKSLCNSTPYPESCFNSLKLSISINISPNILNLLLQSLQSALSQTGHLTTLFSSAGGSNLVEKQKGIVQDCKELHQITISSIKKSLSRINTVSSANNPKILADAKAFLSAALTNKATCLEGLDFTTGPLKSTLINSLSSTYEHVSNSLSMLSKYSIKKQGNRNRRRRLLSTPPRWLCGKDRRILQSDYEPNDEVAFTVAADGTGNFSTITEAIDFAPNNSDDRIFIYVKEGVYEENVEIPSWKSNIVLLGDGSDVTVVTGDRNVVDGWTTFRSATVAVSGEGFLARDITFENTAGPEKHQAVALRINADLAAIYRCTITGFQDTLYAHSFRQFYRECDIYGTVDYIFGNAAVVFQGCNIVSRMPMPGQFTVITAQSRDSPEEYTGISIQNCSILATEDLYSNSSSINSYLGRPWRNYSRTVYLESYIDGFIEPEGWKEWSGNQSLNTLYYGEFDNTGPASVTDNRVTWLGYHIMDYYDASNFTVSEFITGEEWLDSTSFPYDDGV
;
A
#
# COMPACT_ATOMS: atom_id res chain seq x y z
N MET A 1 -12.57 -64.84 62.35
CA MET A 1 -11.70 -65.68 63.19
C MET A 1 -10.30 -65.13 63.01
N GLY A 2 -9.88 -64.19 63.84
CA GLY A 2 -9.40 -64.48 65.19
C GLY A 2 -7.89 -64.34 65.16
N SER A 3 -7.41 -63.19 65.65
CA SER A 3 -6.39 -63.12 66.70
C SER A 3 -4.96 -63.06 66.13
N SER A 4 -4.09 -62.12 66.51
CA SER A 4 -3.83 -61.68 67.88
C SER A 4 -2.34 -61.32 67.99
N PHE A 5 -2.04 -60.12 68.50
CA PHE A 5 -0.99 -59.88 69.51
C PHE A 5 0.41 -59.56 68.97
N ILE A 6 0.82 -58.27 69.00
CA ILE A 6 1.43 -57.52 70.14
C ILE A 6 2.90 -58.00 70.33
N THR A 7 3.94 -57.17 70.28
CA THR A 7 4.36 -56.11 71.23
C THR A 7 5.63 -55.42 70.62
N LYS A 8 5.76 -54.08 70.59
CA LYS A 8 6.60 -53.21 71.47
C LYS A 8 8.00 -53.79 71.79
N PHE A 9 9.12 -53.07 71.89
CA PHE A 9 9.60 -51.68 71.76
C PHE A 9 11.09 -51.77 72.22
N LEU A 10 11.91 -50.73 72.02
CA LEU A 10 13.28 -50.53 72.57
C LEU A 10 14.39 -51.42 71.94
N LEU A 11 15.64 -51.00 71.79
CA LEU A 11 16.35 -49.71 71.78
C LEU A 11 17.80 -50.08 71.43
N LEU A 12 18.48 -49.19 70.71
CA LEU A 12 19.91 -48.90 70.82
C LEU A 12 20.99 -49.95 70.45
N MET A 13 21.75 -49.52 69.43
CA MET A 13 23.18 -49.21 69.48
C MET A 13 24.23 -50.18 68.90
N MET A 14 25.00 -49.55 67.99
CA MET A 14 26.42 -49.68 67.68
C MET A 14 26.88 -50.77 66.70
N CYS A 15 27.38 -50.27 65.56
CA CYS A 15 28.68 -50.52 64.91
C CYS A 15 29.13 -51.99 64.80
N SER A 16 29.61 -52.51 63.68
CA SER A 16 30.23 -51.91 62.49
C SER A 16 30.82 -53.10 61.73
N ALA A 17 30.73 -53.13 60.40
CA ALA A 17 31.81 -53.58 59.52
C ALA A 17 31.28 -53.76 58.09
N SER A 18 32.03 -53.15 57.18
CA SER A 18 31.81 -53.04 55.75
C SER A 18 31.74 -54.40 55.04
N PHE A 19 30.73 -54.56 54.18
CA PHE A 19 30.81 -55.42 53.00
C PHE A 19 30.35 -54.60 51.80
N ILE A 20 31.30 -54.26 50.93
CA ILE A 20 31.03 -53.63 49.63
C ILE A 20 30.54 -54.74 48.70
N LEU A 21 29.26 -54.71 48.34
CA LEU A 21 28.73 -55.44 47.20
C LEU A 21 27.80 -54.53 46.41
N THR A 22 28.15 -54.35 45.14
CA THR A 22 27.48 -53.56 44.11
C THR A 22 26.02 -53.99 43.88
N THR A 23 25.09 -53.04 43.89
CA THR A 23 23.89 -53.10 43.04
C THR A 23 23.54 -51.69 42.55
N PHE A 24 23.41 -51.56 41.23
CA PHE A 24 23.07 -50.34 40.52
C PHE A 24 21.63 -49.92 40.85
N ALA A 25 21.47 -48.74 41.47
CA ALA A 25 20.18 -48.08 41.59
C ALA A 25 19.89 -47.33 40.29
N PHE A 26 18.83 -47.75 39.59
CA PHE A 26 18.18 -46.98 38.53
C PHE A 26 17.74 -45.64 39.11
N ASN A 27 18.44 -44.56 38.74
CA ASN A 27 17.99 -43.21 39.00
C ASN A 27 17.21 -42.75 37.77
N SER A 28 15.90 -42.96 37.82
CA SER A 28 14.94 -42.35 36.89
C SER A 28 14.93 -40.84 37.12
N SER A 29 15.79 -40.12 36.40
CA SER A 29 15.70 -38.68 36.26
C SER A 29 14.55 -38.37 35.28
N SER A 30 13.50 -37.76 35.83
CA SER A 30 12.40 -37.16 35.10
C SER A 30 12.91 -35.98 34.27
N ASN A 31 13.24 -36.23 33.00
CA ASN A 31 13.44 -35.17 32.03
C ASN A 31 12.10 -34.45 31.78
N THR A 32 11.93 -33.27 32.39
CA THR A 32 10.93 -32.25 32.03
C THR A 32 11.64 -31.01 31.47
N PRO A 33 10.96 -30.16 30.67
CA PRO A 33 11.42 -29.73 29.35
C PRO A 33 12.24 -28.43 29.39
N THR A 34 13.56 -28.53 29.33
CA THR A 34 14.46 -27.37 29.20
C THR A 34 14.42 -26.73 27.80
N LEU A 35 14.10 -27.49 26.75
CA LEU A 35 13.92 -26.97 25.38
C LEU A 35 12.70 -26.05 25.25
N ASN A 36 11.57 -26.34 25.91
CA ASN A 36 10.36 -25.53 25.76
C ASN A 36 10.50 -24.12 26.38
N ALA A 37 11.24 -23.98 27.48
CA ALA A 37 11.38 -22.71 28.18
C ALA A 37 12.21 -21.67 27.37
N THR A 38 13.28 -22.11 26.69
CA THR A 38 14.16 -21.23 25.88
C THR A 38 13.50 -20.81 24.57
N HIS A 39 12.68 -21.67 23.96
CA HIS A 39 11.86 -21.31 22.79
C HIS A 39 10.78 -20.29 23.15
N ILE A 40 10.12 -20.45 24.30
CA ILE A 40 9.10 -19.50 24.78
C ILE A 40 9.71 -18.13 25.08
N SER A 41 10.89 -18.05 25.72
CA SER A 41 11.55 -16.77 26.00
C SER A 41 11.99 -16.06 24.72
N SER A 42 12.55 -16.79 23.76
CA SER A 42 12.95 -16.26 22.46
C SER A 42 11.74 -15.73 21.67
N LEU A 43 10.62 -16.46 21.71
CA LEU A 43 9.38 -16.02 21.07
C LEU A 43 8.79 -14.76 21.72
N LYS A 44 8.76 -14.69 23.06
CA LYS A 44 8.32 -13.48 23.79
C LYS A 44 9.16 -12.27 23.42
N SER A 45 10.48 -12.44 23.37
CA SER A 45 11.40 -11.38 22.96
C SER A 45 11.10 -10.87 21.55
N LEU A 46 10.88 -11.79 20.59
CA LEU A 46 10.50 -11.42 19.23
C LEU A 46 9.16 -10.67 19.18
N CYS A 47 8.12 -11.19 19.84
CA CYS A 47 6.79 -10.57 19.83
C CYS A 47 6.72 -9.23 20.58
N ASN A 48 7.53 -9.02 21.62
CA ASN A 48 7.61 -7.74 22.33
C ASN A 48 8.06 -6.58 21.43
N SER A 49 8.72 -6.89 20.32
CA SER A 49 9.15 -5.88 19.35
C SER A 49 8.07 -5.57 18.29
N THR A 50 6.96 -6.32 18.25
CA THR A 50 5.88 -6.12 17.27
C THR A 50 4.80 -5.18 17.80
N PRO A 51 4.01 -4.52 16.92
CA PRO A 51 2.96 -3.59 17.34
C PRO A 51 1.89 -4.21 18.25
N TYR A 52 1.61 -5.52 18.09
CA TYR A 52 0.63 -6.25 18.90
C TYR A 52 1.25 -7.50 19.54
N PRO A 53 2.02 -7.36 20.64
CA PRO A 53 2.79 -8.45 21.23
C PRO A 53 1.94 -9.66 21.68
N GLU A 54 0.76 -9.42 22.26
CA GLU A 54 -0.12 -10.49 22.74
C GLU A 54 -0.65 -11.34 21.59
N SER A 55 -1.16 -10.69 20.54
CA SER A 55 -1.66 -11.36 19.34
C SER A 55 -0.55 -12.12 18.61
N CYS A 56 0.66 -11.55 18.54
CA CYS A 56 1.85 -12.24 18.03
C CYS A 56 2.15 -13.52 18.83
N PHE A 57 2.22 -13.40 20.17
CA PHE A 57 2.57 -14.52 21.03
C PHE A 57 1.51 -15.62 20.99
N ASN A 58 0.23 -15.25 21.00
CA ASN A 58 -0.89 -16.19 20.95
C ASN A 58 -0.97 -16.98 19.65
N SER A 59 -0.63 -16.36 18.52
CA SER A 59 -0.56 -17.06 17.22
C SER A 59 0.61 -18.02 17.14
N LEU A 60 1.78 -17.61 17.62
CA LEU A 60 3.02 -18.36 17.43
C LEU A 60 3.27 -19.42 18.51
N LYS A 61 2.62 -19.35 19.69
CA LYS A 61 2.80 -20.38 20.73
C LYS A 61 2.42 -21.79 20.28
N LEU A 62 1.50 -21.92 19.31
CA LEU A 62 1.04 -23.21 18.78
C LEU A 62 2.13 -23.94 17.99
N SER A 63 3.14 -23.24 17.46
CA SER A 63 4.21 -23.85 16.69
C SER A 63 5.35 -24.42 17.53
N ILE A 64 5.50 -23.91 18.76
CA ILE A 64 6.46 -24.44 19.75
C ILE A 64 6.10 -25.90 20.11
N SER A 65 4.82 -26.27 20.04
CA SER A 65 4.35 -27.63 20.31
C SER A 65 4.86 -28.68 19.30
N ILE A 66 5.44 -28.27 18.16
CA ILE A 66 5.85 -29.17 17.06
C ILE A 66 7.39 -29.33 16.96
N ASN A 67 8.17 -28.81 17.92
CA ASN A 67 9.64 -28.98 17.99
C ASN A 67 10.39 -28.50 16.73
N ILE A 68 9.89 -27.44 16.07
CA ILE A 68 10.54 -26.81 14.92
C ILE A 68 11.64 -25.85 15.45
N SER A 69 12.87 -25.97 14.95
CA SER A 69 13.93 -25.00 15.25
C SER A 69 13.46 -23.58 14.89
N PRO A 70 13.52 -22.60 15.82
CA PRO A 70 12.98 -21.26 15.62
C PRO A 70 13.86 -20.47 14.65
N ASN A 71 13.63 -20.65 13.35
CA ASN A 71 14.11 -19.75 12.33
C ASN A 71 13.08 -18.60 12.16
N ILE A 72 13.56 -17.35 12.09
CA ILE A 72 12.73 -16.15 11.88
C ILE A 72 11.83 -16.32 10.65
N LEU A 73 12.32 -16.98 9.59
CA LEU A 73 11.53 -17.26 8.38
C LEU A 73 10.33 -18.16 8.67
N ASN A 74 10.52 -19.22 9.48
CA ASN A 74 9.43 -20.12 9.86
C ASN A 74 8.39 -19.39 10.73
N LEU A 75 8.85 -18.53 11.64
CA LEU A 75 7.96 -17.71 12.48
C LEU A 75 7.17 -16.70 11.65
N LEU A 76 7.81 -16.07 10.65
CA LEU A 76 7.12 -15.17 9.71
C LEU A 76 6.07 -15.92 8.89
N LEU A 77 6.41 -17.08 8.33
CA LEU A 77 5.46 -17.92 7.59
C LEU A 77 4.25 -18.30 8.44
N GLN A 78 4.46 -18.67 9.71
CA GLN A 78 3.37 -18.97 10.64
C GLN A 78 2.53 -17.74 11.00
N SER A 79 3.18 -16.58 11.18
CA SER A 79 2.47 -15.32 11.43
C SER A 79 1.54 -14.99 10.26
N LEU A 80 2.02 -15.14 9.02
CA LEU A 80 1.24 -14.95 7.81
C LEU A 80 0.13 -16.00 7.64
N GLN A 81 0.36 -17.26 8.00
CA GLN A 81 -0.67 -18.30 8.01
C GLN A 81 -1.77 -17.97 9.04
N SER A 82 -1.39 -17.47 10.22
CA SER A 82 -2.34 -16.99 11.22
C SER A 82 -3.15 -15.82 10.69
N ALA A 83 -2.51 -14.84 10.06
CA ALA A 83 -3.19 -13.70 9.44
C ALA A 83 -4.21 -14.18 8.38
N LEU A 84 -3.80 -15.11 7.50
CA LEU A 84 -4.69 -15.69 6.50
C LEU A 84 -5.89 -16.42 7.13
N SER A 85 -5.65 -17.21 8.19
CA SER A 85 -6.72 -17.88 8.93
C SER A 85 -7.74 -16.89 9.50
N GLN A 86 -7.27 -15.81 10.15
CA GLN A 86 -8.16 -14.78 10.70
C GLN A 86 -8.95 -14.05 9.62
N THR A 87 -8.33 -13.75 8.47
CA THR A 87 -9.06 -13.16 7.34
C THR A 87 -10.17 -14.07 6.81
N GLY A 88 -10.02 -15.39 6.89
CA GLY A 88 -11.08 -16.35 6.54
C GLY A 88 -12.31 -16.24 7.44
N HIS A 89 -12.13 -16.02 8.74
CA HIS A 89 -13.23 -15.77 9.69
C HIS A 89 -13.92 -14.43 9.42
N LEU A 90 -13.18 -13.39 9.06
CA LEU A 90 -13.76 -12.10 8.73
C LEU A 90 -14.60 -12.13 7.45
N THR A 91 -14.25 -12.98 6.47
CA THR A 91 -15.05 -13.16 5.25
C THR A 91 -16.47 -13.63 5.55
N THR A 92 -16.66 -14.53 6.50
CA THR A 92 -18.01 -15.02 6.86
C THR A 92 -18.85 -13.93 7.51
N LEU A 93 -18.21 -13.02 8.27
CA LEU A 93 -18.87 -11.87 8.87
C LEU A 93 -19.29 -10.82 7.83
N PHE A 94 -18.46 -10.58 6.82
CA PHE A 94 -18.86 -9.71 5.71
C PHE A 94 -20.03 -10.28 4.89
N SER A 95 -20.12 -11.60 4.75
CA SER A 95 -21.27 -12.23 4.08
C SER A 95 -22.60 -12.00 4.82
N SER A 96 -22.58 -11.78 6.13
CA SER A 96 -23.77 -11.43 6.92
C SER A 96 -23.96 -9.93 7.13
N ALA A 97 -23.01 -9.10 6.67
CA ALA A 97 -23.10 -7.66 6.67
C ALA A 97 -23.97 -7.16 5.50
N GLY A 98 -25.14 -6.62 5.84
CA GLY A 98 -26.11 -6.04 4.90
C GLY A 98 -27.52 -5.96 5.51
N GLY A 99 -28.41 -5.17 4.90
CA GLY A 99 -29.80 -5.03 5.32
C GLY A 99 -29.95 -4.38 6.71
N SER A 100 -30.82 -4.92 7.56
CA SER A 100 -31.09 -4.36 8.90
C SER A 100 -29.91 -4.44 9.88
N ASN A 101 -28.88 -5.23 9.56
CA ASN A 101 -27.73 -5.44 10.45
C ASN A 101 -26.70 -4.30 10.37
N LEU A 102 -26.63 -3.63 9.24
CA LEU A 102 -25.71 -2.52 8.98
C LEU A 102 -26.34 -1.56 7.97
N VAL A 103 -26.70 -0.38 8.43
CA VAL A 103 -27.31 0.70 7.65
C VAL A 103 -26.21 1.68 7.23
N GLU A 104 -26.05 1.85 5.93
CA GLU A 104 -25.01 2.67 5.32
C GLU A 104 -25.53 4.09 5.03
N LYS A 105 -24.84 5.14 5.49
CA LYS A 105 -25.18 6.53 5.14
C LYS A 105 -24.64 6.95 3.78
N GLN A 106 -23.58 6.28 3.32
CA GLN A 106 -23.01 6.43 1.98
C GLN A 106 -23.13 5.10 1.24
N LYS A 107 -23.32 5.17 -0.08
CA LYS A 107 -23.53 4.03 -0.97
C LYS A 107 -22.25 3.20 -1.06
N GLY A 108 -22.34 1.91 -0.71
CA GLY A 108 -21.34 0.91 -1.03
C GLY A 108 -20.21 0.71 -0.02
N ILE A 109 -20.31 1.22 1.20
CA ILE A 109 -19.34 1.01 2.29
C ILE A 109 -19.05 -0.48 2.53
N VAL A 110 -20.09 -1.31 2.63
CA VAL A 110 -19.96 -2.76 2.85
C VAL A 110 -19.30 -3.43 1.65
N GLN A 111 -19.61 -2.96 0.45
CA GLN A 111 -19.01 -3.46 -0.77
C GLN A 111 -17.53 -3.08 -0.84
N ASP A 112 -17.17 -1.85 -0.48
CA ASP A 112 -15.77 -1.39 -0.37
C ASP A 112 -14.97 -2.29 0.57
N CYS A 113 -15.49 -2.51 1.77
CA CYS A 113 -14.88 -3.40 2.75
C CYS A 113 -14.71 -4.83 2.21
N LYS A 114 -15.70 -5.37 1.48
CA LYS A 114 -15.62 -6.72 0.88
C LYS A 114 -14.50 -6.79 -0.16
N GLU A 115 -14.45 -5.84 -1.09
CA GLU A 115 -13.44 -5.79 -2.16
C GLU A 115 -12.03 -5.62 -1.59
N LEU A 116 -11.84 -4.65 -0.71
CA LEU A 116 -10.59 -4.38 -0.02
C LEU A 116 -10.12 -5.60 0.78
N HIS A 117 -11.04 -6.32 1.43
CA HIS A 117 -10.73 -7.56 2.15
C HIS A 117 -10.32 -8.71 1.21
N GLN A 118 -10.95 -8.86 0.05
CA GLN A 118 -10.51 -9.86 -0.95
C GLN A 118 -9.11 -9.56 -1.49
N ILE A 119 -8.82 -8.28 -1.75
CA ILE A 119 -7.47 -7.85 -2.15
C ILE A 119 -6.46 -8.18 -1.04
N THR A 120 -6.80 -7.93 0.23
CA THR A 120 -5.96 -8.31 1.37
C THR A 120 -5.68 -9.82 1.41
N ILE A 121 -6.70 -10.66 1.23
CA ILE A 121 -6.52 -12.12 1.21
C ILE A 121 -5.56 -12.52 0.08
N SER A 122 -5.71 -11.94 -1.10
CA SER A 122 -4.81 -12.16 -2.25
C SER A 122 -3.37 -11.74 -1.91
N SER A 123 -3.19 -10.56 -1.34
CA SER A 123 -1.89 -10.04 -0.89
C SER A 123 -1.20 -10.96 0.12
N ILE A 124 -1.92 -11.44 1.13
CA ILE A 124 -1.35 -12.37 2.13
C ILE A 124 -0.95 -13.70 1.48
N LYS A 125 -1.78 -14.25 0.58
CA LYS A 125 -1.47 -15.50 -0.16
C LYS A 125 -0.24 -15.32 -1.05
N LYS A 126 -0.13 -14.20 -1.77
CA LYS A 126 1.05 -13.87 -2.58
C LYS A 126 2.31 -13.76 -1.72
N SER A 127 2.23 -13.05 -0.59
CA SER A 127 3.34 -12.96 0.39
C SER A 127 3.78 -14.33 0.90
N LEU A 128 2.85 -15.21 1.28
CA LEU A 128 3.14 -16.59 1.70
C LEU A 128 3.85 -17.39 0.61
N SER A 129 3.32 -17.36 -0.62
CA SER A 129 3.91 -18.06 -1.77
C SER A 129 5.34 -17.59 -2.02
N ARG A 130 5.55 -16.27 -2.09
CA ARG A 130 6.87 -15.66 -2.31
C ARG A 130 7.84 -16.04 -1.19
N ILE A 131 7.45 -15.91 0.08
CA ILE A 131 8.33 -16.20 1.22
C ILE A 131 8.68 -17.69 1.31
N ASN A 132 7.77 -18.60 0.96
CA ASN A 132 8.07 -20.04 0.92
C ASN A 132 9.19 -20.38 -0.09
N THR A 133 9.30 -19.63 -1.19
CA THR A 133 10.38 -19.82 -2.19
C THR A 133 11.76 -19.34 -1.72
N VAL A 134 11.85 -18.60 -0.60
CA VAL A 134 13.11 -18.03 -0.05
C VAL A 134 14.06 -19.09 0.49
N SER A 135 13.63 -20.35 0.58
CA SER A 135 14.41 -21.50 1.09
C SER A 135 15.76 -21.75 0.38
N SER A 136 16.14 -20.98 -0.65
CA SER A 136 17.41 -21.14 -1.38
C SER A 136 18.21 -19.86 -1.68
N ALA A 137 17.70 -18.65 -1.40
CA ALA A 137 18.49 -17.42 -1.56
C ALA A 137 17.83 -16.25 -0.81
N ASN A 138 18.61 -15.52 0.01
CA ASN A 138 18.22 -14.22 0.56
C ASN A 138 18.00 -13.22 -0.60
N ASN A 139 16.82 -13.24 -1.22
CA ASN A 139 16.48 -12.36 -2.34
C ASN A 139 15.74 -11.12 -1.81
N PRO A 140 16.38 -9.93 -1.81
CA PRO A 140 15.76 -8.69 -1.33
C PRO A 140 14.43 -8.37 -2.02
N LYS A 141 14.27 -8.75 -3.29
CA LYS A 141 13.05 -8.58 -4.08
C LYS A 141 11.82 -9.22 -3.44
N ILE A 142 11.97 -10.48 -3.02
CA ILE A 142 10.85 -11.23 -2.41
C ILE A 142 10.34 -10.53 -1.14
N LEU A 143 11.27 -9.98 -0.35
CA LEU A 143 10.92 -9.25 0.87
C LEU A 143 10.27 -7.90 0.55
N ALA A 144 10.73 -7.20 -0.50
CA ALA A 144 10.13 -5.96 -0.96
C ALA A 144 8.69 -6.16 -1.44
N ASP A 145 8.43 -7.19 -2.27
CA ASP A 145 7.08 -7.55 -2.72
C ASP A 145 6.15 -7.84 -1.54
N ALA A 146 6.60 -8.67 -0.59
CA ALA A 146 5.81 -9.00 0.59
C ALA A 146 5.52 -7.77 1.47
N LYS A 147 6.45 -6.81 1.57
CA LYS A 147 6.22 -5.54 2.29
C LYS A 147 5.18 -4.69 1.58
N ALA A 148 5.25 -4.56 0.26
CA ALA A 148 4.27 -3.82 -0.53
C ALA A 148 2.86 -4.41 -0.35
N PHE A 149 2.74 -5.74 -0.45
CA PHE A 149 1.47 -6.45 -0.27
C PHE A 149 0.87 -6.29 1.13
N LEU A 150 1.67 -6.40 2.19
CA LEU A 150 1.19 -6.25 3.56
C LEU A 150 0.89 -4.79 3.92
N SER A 151 1.64 -3.82 3.38
CA SER A 151 1.34 -2.39 3.54
C SER A 151 0.02 -2.02 2.86
N ALA A 152 -0.22 -2.57 1.66
CA ALA A 152 -1.49 -2.42 0.97
C ALA A 152 -2.65 -3.04 1.75
N ALA A 153 -2.46 -4.20 2.37
CA ALA A 153 -3.47 -4.80 3.25
C ALA A 153 -3.82 -3.89 4.44
N LEU A 154 -2.84 -3.30 5.11
CA LEU A 154 -3.11 -2.35 6.21
C LEU A 154 -3.83 -1.08 5.71
N THR A 155 -3.54 -0.62 4.50
CA THR A 155 -4.27 0.47 3.85
C THR A 155 -5.73 0.09 3.58
N ASN A 156 -5.98 -1.10 3.03
CA ASN A 156 -7.32 -1.64 2.80
C ASN A 156 -8.16 -1.68 4.09
N LYS A 157 -7.54 -2.05 5.22
CA LYS A 157 -8.18 -1.99 6.55
C LYS A 157 -8.55 -0.55 6.92
N ALA A 158 -7.63 0.40 6.75
CA ALA A 158 -7.85 1.79 7.11
C ALA A 158 -9.04 2.40 6.35
N THR A 159 -9.07 2.23 5.03
CA THR A 159 -10.18 2.69 4.17
C THR A 159 -11.52 2.06 4.57
N CYS A 160 -11.55 0.75 4.84
CA CYS A 160 -12.77 0.08 5.30
C CYS A 160 -13.24 0.62 6.67
N LEU A 161 -12.33 0.84 7.62
CA LEU A 161 -12.67 1.40 8.94
C LEU A 161 -13.27 2.81 8.84
N GLU A 162 -12.68 3.68 8.01
CA GLU A 162 -13.20 5.02 7.76
C GLU A 162 -14.60 5.00 7.14
N GLY A 163 -14.83 4.11 6.16
CA GLY A 163 -16.17 3.91 5.61
C GLY A 163 -17.17 3.47 6.68
N LEU A 164 -16.77 2.55 7.56
CA LEU A 164 -17.63 2.05 8.64
C LEU A 164 -18.04 3.13 9.66
N ASP A 165 -17.32 4.25 9.77
CA ASP A 165 -17.73 5.38 10.62
C ASP A 165 -19.09 5.96 10.17
N PHE A 166 -19.37 5.91 8.87
CA PHE A 166 -20.63 6.34 8.25
C PHE A 166 -21.72 5.25 8.25
N THR A 167 -21.54 4.16 9.01
CA THR A 167 -22.56 3.13 9.19
C THR A 167 -23.19 3.16 10.59
N THR A 168 -24.37 2.56 10.72
CA THR A 168 -25.05 2.30 12.00
C THR A 168 -25.65 0.90 12.00
N GLY A 169 -26.03 0.36 13.17
CA GLY A 169 -26.67 -0.95 13.27
C GLY A 169 -25.97 -1.91 14.23
N PRO A 170 -26.64 -3.02 14.59
CA PRO A 170 -26.17 -3.93 15.63
C PRO A 170 -24.85 -4.65 15.29
N LEU A 171 -24.51 -4.80 14.01
CA LEU A 171 -23.30 -5.51 13.58
C LEU A 171 -22.04 -4.63 13.58
N LYS A 172 -22.17 -3.29 13.63
CA LYS A 172 -21.06 -2.34 13.46
C LYS A 172 -19.90 -2.61 14.41
N SER A 173 -20.18 -2.70 15.71
CA SER A 173 -19.15 -2.90 16.74
C SER A 173 -18.44 -4.25 16.60
N THR A 174 -19.20 -5.32 16.36
CA THR A 174 -18.65 -6.65 16.10
C THR A 174 -17.74 -6.65 14.87
N LEU A 175 -18.15 -5.96 13.79
CA LEU A 175 -17.38 -5.88 12.56
C LEU A 175 -16.08 -5.09 12.76
N ILE A 176 -16.13 -3.92 13.40
CA ILE A 176 -14.95 -3.10 13.70
C ILE A 176 -13.95 -3.87 14.58
N ASN A 177 -14.44 -4.56 15.62
CA ASN A 177 -13.59 -5.33 16.51
C ASN A 177 -12.96 -6.54 15.79
N SER A 178 -13.73 -7.25 14.97
CA SER A 178 -13.23 -8.39 14.19
C SER A 178 -12.23 -7.95 13.11
N LEU A 179 -12.47 -6.81 12.47
CA LEU A 179 -11.57 -6.22 11.49
C LEU A 179 -10.26 -5.80 12.17
N SER A 180 -10.34 -5.09 13.29
CA SER A 180 -9.16 -4.65 14.04
C SER A 180 -8.30 -5.84 14.47
N SER A 181 -8.89 -6.83 15.15
CA SER A 181 -8.15 -8.01 15.65
C SER A 181 -7.55 -8.85 14.52
N THR A 182 -8.26 -9.00 13.39
CA THR A 182 -7.74 -9.73 12.23
C THR A 182 -6.47 -9.08 11.68
N TYR A 183 -6.46 -7.75 11.56
CA TYR A 183 -5.34 -7.02 10.97
C TYR A 183 -4.18 -6.76 11.94
N GLU A 184 -4.34 -7.01 13.24
CA GLU A 184 -3.20 -7.08 14.17
C GLU A 184 -2.18 -8.15 13.72
N HIS A 185 -2.67 -9.29 13.21
CA HIS A 185 -1.80 -10.35 12.68
C HIS A 185 -1.06 -9.92 11.40
N VAL A 186 -1.71 -9.13 10.55
CA VAL A 186 -1.10 -8.56 9.34
C VAL A 186 0.00 -7.57 9.74
N SER A 187 -0.28 -6.68 10.69
CA SER A 187 0.68 -5.70 11.22
C SER A 187 1.90 -6.38 11.87
N ASN A 188 1.67 -7.41 12.69
CA ASN A 188 2.76 -8.19 13.27
C ASN A 188 3.60 -8.90 12.20
N SER A 189 2.96 -9.46 11.17
CA SER A 189 3.66 -10.09 10.03
C SER A 189 4.54 -9.09 9.30
N LEU A 190 4.04 -7.87 9.04
CA LEU A 190 4.82 -6.80 8.42
C LEU A 190 6.00 -6.37 9.30
N SER A 191 5.79 -6.19 10.60
CA SER A 191 6.86 -5.84 11.55
C SER A 191 7.96 -6.91 11.61
N MET A 192 7.60 -8.19 11.61
CA MET A 192 8.57 -9.29 11.57
C MET A 192 9.36 -9.30 10.25
N LEU A 193 8.68 -9.07 9.12
CA LEU A 193 9.29 -8.99 7.79
C LEU A 193 10.30 -7.83 7.71
N SER A 194 9.95 -6.66 8.25
CA SER A 194 10.82 -5.49 8.27
C SER A 194 12.10 -5.72 9.06
N LYS A 195 12.06 -6.46 10.17
CA LYS A 195 13.26 -6.82 10.96
C LYS A 195 14.17 -7.81 10.26
N TYR A 196 13.61 -8.73 9.47
CA TYR A 196 14.42 -9.68 8.70
C TYR A 196 15.29 -8.98 7.64
N SER A 197 14.80 -7.90 7.02
CA SER A 197 15.57 -7.12 6.04
C SER A 197 16.80 -6.39 6.61
N ILE A 198 16.91 -6.18 7.92
CA ILE A 198 17.95 -5.30 8.53
C ILE A 198 19.35 -5.96 8.54
N LYS A 199 19.49 -7.24 8.19
CA LYS A 199 20.82 -7.88 8.01
C LYS A 199 21.45 -7.56 6.64
N LYS A 200 21.78 -6.31 6.34
CA LYS A 200 22.74 -5.97 5.26
C LYS A 200 24.16 -6.04 5.83
N GLN A 201 24.85 -7.15 5.55
CA GLN A 201 26.31 -7.20 5.56
C GLN A 201 26.84 -6.35 4.38
N GLY A 202 27.93 -5.62 4.62
CA GLY A 202 28.37 -4.47 3.83
C GLY A 202 28.79 -4.71 2.37
N ASN A 203 29.07 -3.58 1.70
CA ASN A 203 29.65 -3.42 0.37
C ASN A 203 28.94 -4.15 -0.78
N ARG A 204 27.97 -3.47 -1.39
CA ARG A 204 27.62 -3.74 -2.80
C ARG A 204 28.35 -2.76 -3.69
N ASN A 205 29.43 -3.24 -4.30
CA ASN A 205 30.00 -2.68 -5.52
C ASN A 205 28.87 -2.49 -6.54
N ARG A 206 28.60 -1.24 -6.92
CA ARG A 206 27.74 -0.86 -8.06
C ARG A 206 28.39 -1.40 -9.35
N ARG A 207 28.12 -2.66 -9.70
CA ARG A 207 28.34 -3.15 -11.06
C ARG A 207 27.02 -3.00 -11.80
N ARG A 208 27.00 -2.07 -12.77
CA ARG A 208 25.99 -2.01 -13.82
C ARG A 208 25.75 -3.43 -14.34
N ARG A 209 24.58 -4.00 -14.06
CA ARG A 209 24.18 -5.26 -14.69
C ARG A 209 23.67 -4.92 -16.08
N LEU A 210 24.53 -5.15 -17.07
CA LEU A 210 24.10 -5.26 -18.46
C LEU A 210 23.11 -6.42 -18.58
N LEU A 211 21.90 -6.09 -19.05
CA LEU A 211 20.87 -6.97 -19.58
C LEU A 211 20.50 -8.17 -18.69
N SER A 212 19.59 -7.93 -17.73
CA SER A 212 18.67 -8.96 -17.27
C SER A 212 17.87 -9.48 -18.47
N THR A 213 17.77 -10.81 -18.60
CA THR A 213 16.81 -11.43 -19.52
C THR A 213 15.43 -10.84 -19.25
N PRO A 214 14.71 -10.37 -20.28
CA PRO A 214 13.38 -9.81 -20.11
C PRO A 214 12.47 -10.81 -19.38
N PRO A 215 11.55 -10.35 -18.52
CA PRO A 215 10.59 -11.23 -17.88
C PRO A 215 9.86 -12.08 -18.93
N ARG A 216 9.44 -13.30 -18.57
CA ARG A 216 8.82 -14.25 -19.53
C ARG A 216 7.52 -13.72 -20.19
N TRP A 217 6.91 -12.69 -19.62
CA TRP A 217 5.73 -11.98 -20.11
C TRP A 217 6.06 -10.79 -21.02
N LEU A 218 7.34 -10.48 -21.23
CA LEU A 218 7.80 -9.43 -22.13
C LEU A 218 8.25 -10.06 -23.44
N CYS A 219 7.34 -10.14 -24.42
CA CYS A 219 7.77 -10.35 -25.79
C CYS A 219 8.36 -9.04 -26.32
N GLY A 220 9.40 -9.10 -27.17
CA GLY A 220 9.96 -7.89 -27.81
C GLY A 220 8.98 -7.09 -28.69
N LYS A 221 7.74 -7.58 -28.82
CA LYS A 221 6.62 -6.98 -29.57
C LYS A 221 5.90 -5.90 -28.75
N ASP A 222 5.61 -6.17 -27.48
CA ASP A 222 4.88 -5.24 -26.58
C ASP A 222 5.63 -3.91 -26.37
N ARG A 223 6.97 -3.95 -26.49
CA ARG A 223 7.85 -2.78 -26.38
C ARG A 223 7.63 -1.75 -27.48
N ARG A 224 7.19 -2.14 -28.69
CA ARG A 224 7.01 -1.22 -29.83
C ARG A 224 5.74 -0.38 -29.69
N ILE A 225 4.67 -0.94 -29.16
CA ILE A 225 3.36 -0.27 -28.96
C ILE A 225 3.50 0.90 -27.98
N LEU A 226 4.38 0.77 -26.98
CA LEU A 226 4.58 1.74 -25.92
C LEU A 226 5.69 2.77 -26.21
N GLN A 227 6.28 2.77 -27.42
CA GLN A 227 7.23 3.78 -27.90
C GLN A 227 6.52 4.93 -28.64
N SER A 228 7.20 6.06 -28.86
CA SER A 228 6.60 7.33 -29.30
C SER A 228 6.01 7.35 -30.72
N ASP A 229 6.38 6.38 -31.57
CA ASP A 229 6.15 6.43 -33.02
C ASP A 229 5.15 5.36 -33.52
N TYR A 230 4.19 4.97 -32.69
CA TYR A 230 3.26 3.89 -33.00
C TYR A 230 2.07 4.37 -33.85
N GLU A 231 1.95 3.87 -35.08
CA GLU A 231 0.68 3.85 -35.83
C GLU A 231 -0.06 2.54 -35.50
N PRO A 232 -1.31 2.59 -35.02
CA PRO A 232 -2.04 1.39 -34.61
C PRO A 232 -2.37 0.49 -35.80
N ASN A 233 -1.69 -0.65 -35.90
CA ASN A 233 -2.00 -1.74 -36.84
C ASN A 233 -1.86 -3.09 -36.13
N ASP A 234 -2.65 -4.11 -36.52
CA ASP A 234 -2.69 -5.56 -36.18
C ASP A 234 -2.32 -6.10 -34.77
N GLU A 235 -1.82 -5.29 -33.83
CA GLU A 235 -1.27 -5.73 -32.53
C GLU A 235 -2.05 -5.20 -31.31
N VAL A 236 -3.10 -4.39 -31.52
CA VAL A 236 -4.04 -3.96 -30.45
C VAL A 236 -5.07 -5.06 -30.21
N ALA A 237 -5.30 -5.45 -28.95
CA ALA A 237 -6.29 -6.49 -28.63
C ALA A 237 -7.71 -5.99 -28.89
N PHE A 238 -8.04 -4.76 -28.47
CA PHE A 238 -9.38 -4.18 -28.60
C PHE A 238 -9.32 -2.69 -28.91
N THR A 239 -10.15 -2.23 -29.84
CA THR A 239 -10.38 -0.79 -30.11
C THR A 239 -11.72 -0.36 -29.54
N VAL A 240 -11.74 0.74 -28.81
CA VAL A 240 -12.94 1.43 -28.30
C VAL A 240 -13.09 2.72 -29.10
N ALA A 241 -14.27 2.97 -29.64
CA ALA A 241 -14.57 4.23 -30.33
C ALA A 241 -16.03 4.62 -30.15
N ALA A 242 -16.26 5.84 -29.64
CA ALA A 242 -17.61 6.37 -29.42
C ALA A 242 -18.42 6.55 -30.73
N ASP A 243 -17.74 6.66 -31.87
CA ASP A 243 -18.35 6.80 -33.21
C ASP A 243 -18.81 5.45 -33.82
N GLY A 244 -18.58 4.33 -33.12
CA GLY A 244 -18.93 2.99 -33.57
C GLY A 244 -17.94 2.36 -34.56
N THR A 245 -16.78 2.98 -34.81
CA THR A 245 -15.74 2.43 -35.69
C THR A 245 -14.81 1.42 -35.00
N GLY A 246 -14.93 1.26 -33.68
CA GLY A 246 -14.16 0.32 -32.86
C GLY A 246 -14.82 -1.04 -32.70
N ASN A 247 -14.18 -1.94 -31.95
CA ASN A 247 -14.78 -3.20 -31.52
C ASN A 247 -15.86 -3.00 -30.44
N PHE A 248 -15.70 -1.97 -29.62
CA PHE A 248 -16.60 -1.61 -28.53
C PHE A 248 -16.93 -0.12 -28.57
N SER A 249 -18.08 0.26 -28.01
CA SER A 249 -18.49 1.68 -27.90
C SER A 249 -18.09 2.30 -26.56
N THR A 250 -17.82 1.47 -25.55
CA THR A 250 -17.42 1.90 -24.20
C THR A 250 -16.16 1.16 -23.75
N ILE A 251 -15.43 1.77 -22.81
CA ILE A 251 -14.25 1.18 -22.19
C ILE A 251 -14.67 0.02 -21.28
N THR A 252 -15.78 0.16 -20.56
CA THR A 252 -16.33 -0.88 -19.69
C THR A 252 -16.58 -2.19 -20.45
N GLU A 253 -17.18 -2.13 -21.65
CA GLU A 253 -17.40 -3.33 -22.48
C GLU A 253 -16.08 -4.03 -22.88
N ALA A 254 -15.06 -3.25 -23.26
CA ALA A 254 -13.75 -3.80 -23.61
C ALA A 254 -13.06 -4.46 -22.40
N ILE A 255 -13.17 -3.84 -21.21
CA ILE A 255 -12.65 -4.40 -19.96
C ILE A 255 -13.40 -5.69 -19.61
N ASP A 256 -14.72 -5.71 -19.70
CA ASP A 256 -15.53 -6.89 -19.41
C ASP A 256 -15.20 -8.06 -20.34
N PHE A 257 -14.92 -7.77 -21.62
CA PHE A 257 -14.53 -8.77 -22.60
C PHE A 257 -13.10 -9.32 -22.38
N ALA A 258 -12.17 -8.51 -21.88
CA ALA A 258 -10.78 -8.93 -21.67
C ALA A 258 -10.65 -10.20 -20.79
N PRO A 259 -9.65 -11.07 -21.03
CA PRO A 259 -9.48 -12.28 -20.22
C PRO A 259 -9.18 -11.98 -18.75
N ASN A 260 -9.70 -12.82 -17.86
CA ASN A 260 -9.42 -12.72 -16.43
C ASN A 260 -8.06 -13.38 -16.11
N ASN A 261 -7.29 -12.76 -15.21
CA ASN A 261 -5.99 -13.21 -14.72
C ASN A 261 -5.00 -13.52 -15.86
N SER A 262 -4.99 -12.66 -16.88
CA SER A 262 -4.05 -12.76 -18.00
C SER A 262 -2.62 -12.56 -17.51
N ASP A 263 -1.72 -13.46 -17.90
CA ASP A 263 -0.27 -13.28 -17.76
C ASP A 263 0.28 -12.32 -18.85
N ASP A 264 -0.46 -12.16 -19.95
CA ASP A 264 -0.11 -11.29 -21.08
C ASP A 264 -0.73 -9.89 -20.96
N ARG A 265 -0.08 -8.90 -21.57
CA ARG A 265 -0.59 -7.52 -21.71
C ARG A 265 -1.82 -7.47 -22.61
N ILE A 266 -2.86 -6.76 -22.18
CA ILE A 266 -4.09 -6.55 -22.95
C ILE A 266 -4.21 -5.07 -23.31
N PHE A 267 -3.93 -4.76 -24.57
CA PHE A 267 -3.99 -3.39 -25.10
C PHE A 267 -5.42 -3.04 -25.52
N ILE A 268 -6.00 -2.05 -24.85
CA ILE A 268 -7.27 -1.42 -25.21
C ILE A 268 -6.95 -0.02 -25.71
N TYR A 269 -7.05 0.15 -27.03
CA TYR A 269 -6.88 1.44 -27.68
C TYR A 269 -8.21 2.19 -27.66
N VAL A 270 -8.22 3.38 -27.07
CA VAL A 270 -9.39 4.23 -26.89
C VAL A 270 -9.23 5.42 -27.81
N LYS A 271 -10.04 5.48 -28.87
CA LYS A 271 -9.98 6.60 -29.82
C LYS A 271 -10.44 7.91 -29.18
N GLU A 272 -10.07 9.02 -29.80
CA GLU A 272 -10.56 10.35 -29.47
C GLU A 272 -12.09 10.36 -29.23
N GLY A 273 -12.50 11.11 -28.22
CA GLY A 273 -13.88 11.17 -27.77
C GLY A 273 -14.00 11.42 -26.27
N VAL A 274 -15.23 11.75 -25.86
CA VAL A 274 -15.61 11.89 -24.46
C VAL A 274 -16.46 10.69 -24.08
N TYR A 275 -15.96 9.91 -23.12
CA TYR A 275 -16.56 8.68 -22.61
C TYR A 275 -17.14 8.96 -21.23
N GLU A 276 -18.46 9.22 -21.18
CA GLU A 276 -19.21 9.44 -19.93
C GLU A 276 -19.55 8.10 -19.27
N GLU A 277 -18.59 7.54 -18.54
CA GLU A 277 -18.74 6.26 -17.84
C GLU A 277 -17.87 6.19 -16.57
N ASN A 278 -18.33 5.43 -15.57
CA ASN A 278 -17.52 5.05 -14.42
C ASN A 278 -16.91 3.66 -14.67
N VAL A 279 -15.61 3.61 -14.97
CA VAL A 279 -14.89 2.38 -15.33
C VAL A 279 -14.33 1.72 -14.08
N GLU A 280 -14.61 0.43 -13.88
CA GLU A 280 -14.00 -0.41 -12.85
C GLU A 280 -13.13 -1.49 -13.49
N ILE A 281 -11.83 -1.52 -13.14
CA ILE A 281 -10.89 -2.58 -13.52
C ILE A 281 -10.63 -3.44 -12.28
N PRO A 282 -11.40 -4.52 -12.06
CA PRO A 282 -11.32 -5.31 -10.85
C PRO A 282 -10.00 -6.10 -10.73
N SER A 283 -9.73 -6.64 -9.55
CA SER A 283 -8.42 -7.27 -9.24
C SER A 283 -8.10 -8.51 -10.07
N TRP A 284 -9.09 -9.12 -10.72
CA TRP A 284 -8.91 -10.25 -11.62
C TRP A 284 -8.73 -9.85 -13.09
N LYS A 285 -8.75 -8.55 -13.43
CA LYS A 285 -8.43 -8.03 -14.77
C LYS A 285 -6.99 -7.49 -14.76
N SER A 286 -6.01 -8.39 -14.74
CA SER A 286 -4.58 -8.05 -14.70
C SER A 286 -4.07 -7.58 -16.07
N ASN A 287 -2.99 -6.80 -16.05
CA ASN A 287 -2.20 -6.42 -17.22
C ASN A 287 -2.94 -5.65 -18.31
N ILE A 288 -4.04 -4.97 -17.95
CA ILE A 288 -4.74 -4.04 -18.85
C ILE A 288 -3.86 -2.82 -19.16
N VAL A 289 -3.85 -2.42 -20.43
CA VAL A 289 -3.26 -1.17 -20.91
C VAL A 289 -4.34 -0.34 -21.58
N LEU A 290 -4.59 0.88 -21.09
CA LEU A 290 -5.39 1.88 -21.79
C LEU A 290 -4.46 2.81 -22.58
N LEU A 291 -4.67 2.89 -23.88
CA LEU A 291 -3.91 3.77 -24.77
C LEU A 291 -4.88 4.71 -25.49
N GLY A 292 -4.80 6.01 -25.23
CA GLY A 292 -5.61 7.01 -25.93
C GLY A 292 -4.95 7.57 -27.18
N ASP A 293 -5.67 8.39 -27.94
CA ASP A 293 -5.16 9.16 -29.08
C ASP A 293 -4.35 10.40 -28.67
N GLY A 294 -4.41 10.77 -27.39
CA GLY A 294 -3.90 12.02 -26.85
C GLY A 294 -4.73 12.39 -25.63
N SER A 295 -4.06 12.87 -24.57
CA SER A 295 -4.78 13.28 -23.35
C SER A 295 -5.72 14.47 -23.60
N ASP A 296 -5.42 15.30 -24.58
CA ASP A 296 -6.25 16.44 -24.99
C ASP A 296 -7.53 16.05 -25.74
N VAL A 297 -7.60 14.84 -26.31
CA VAL A 297 -8.73 14.40 -27.16
C VAL A 297 -9.43 13.13 -26.69
N THR A 298 -8.82 12.34 -25.82
CA THR A 298 -9.41 11.10 -25.25
C THR A 298 -9.71 11.30 -23.78
N VAL A 299 -11.00 11.43 -23.42
CA VAL A 299 -11.43 11.80 -22.07
C VAL A 299 -12.41 10.79 -21.50
N VAL A 300 -12.10 10.23 -20.33
CA VAL A 300 -13.05 9.44 -19.52
C VAL A 300 -13.56 10.32 -18.38
N THR A 301 -14.86 10.56 -18.31
CA THR A 301 -15.45 11.55 -17.40
C THR A 301 -16.63 11.00 -16.60
N GLY A 302 -16.80 11.52 -15.40
CA GLY A 302 -17.87 11.17 -14.46
C GLY A 302 -18.02 12.23 -13.36
N ASP A 303 -19.01 12.09 -12.48
CA ASP A 303 -19.38 13.14 -11.51
C ASP A 303 -19.75 12.59 -10.12
N ARG A 304 -19.43 11.32 -9.84
CA ARG A 304 -19.70 10.72 -8.52
C ARG A 304 -18.94 11.47 -7.43
N ASN A 305 -19.59 11.70 -6.30
CA ASN A 305 -19.05 12.51 -5.20
C ASN A 305 -19.68 12.16 -3.84
N VAL A 306 -19.03 12.61 -2.77
CA VAL A 306 -19.46 12.35 -1.38
C VAL A 306 -20.78 13.04 -1.02
N VAL A 307 -21.02 14.27 -1.49
CA VAL A 307 -22.26 15.01 -1.20
C VAL A 307 -23.50 14.28 -1.70
N ASP A 308 -23.42 13.65 -2.88
CA ASP A 308 -24.50 12.87 -3.49
C ASP A 308 -24.56 11.41 -2.98
N GLY A 309 -23.81 11.15 -1.90
CA GLY A 309 -23.89 9.95 -1.08
C GLY A 309 -22.96 8.82 -1.50
N TRP A 310 -21.97 9.04 -2.38
CA TRP A 310 -20.93 8.03 -2.63
C TRP A 310 -19.88 8.03 -1.51
N THR A 311 -19.17 6.92 -1.34
CA THR A 311 -17.90 6.96 -0.58
C THR A 311 -16.82 7.62 -1.43
N THR A 312 -15.79 8.20 -0.82
CA THR A 312 -14.60 8.68 -1.57
C THR A 312 -13.98 7.55 -2.39
N PHE A 313 -13.99 6.31 -1.90
CA PHE A 313 -13.46 5.16 -2.63
C PHE A 313 -14.26 4.86 -3.91
N ARG A 314 -15.59 4.99 -3.89
CA ARG A 314 -16.46 4.74 -5.06
C ARG A 314 -16.80 5.96 -5.89
N SER A 315 -16.32 7.15 -5.50
CA SER A 315 -16.51 8.36 -6.30
C SER A 315 -15.60 8.40 -7.54
N ALA A 316 -14.61 7.50 -7.63
CA ALA A 316 -13.69 7.39 -8.75
C ALA A 316 -14.41 7.27 -10.11
N THR A 317 -14.06 8.14 -11.06
CA THR A 317 -14.42 7.97 -12.47
C THR A 317 -13.79 6.70 -13.03
N VAL A 318 -12.49 6.52 -12.81
CA VAL A 318 -11.78 5.27 -13.15
C VAL A 318 -11.17 4.65 -11.90
N ALA A 319 -11.55 3.41 -11.61
CA ALA A 319 -11.14 2.65 -10.44
C ALA A 319 -10.35 1.40 -10.83
N VAL A 320 -9.06 1.35 -10.46
CA VAL A 320 -8.14 0.30 -10.87
C VAL A 320 -7.69 -0.55 -9.68
N SER A 321 -8.01 -1.84 -9.73
CA SER A 321 -7.57 -2.87 -8.77
C SER A 321 -6.76 -4.00 -9.44
N GLY A 322 -6.72 -4.06 -10.77
CA GLY A 322 -5.97 -5.04 -11.55
C GLY A 322 -4.46 -4.74 -11.59
N GLU A 323 -3.64 -5.69 -11.13
CA GLU A 323 -2.17 -5.59 -11.11
C GLU A 323 -1.60 -5.34 -12.52
N GLY A 324 -0.54 -4.54 -12.58
CA GLY A 324 0.18 -4.24 -13.82
C GLY A 324 -0.51 -3.22 -14.71
N PHE A 325 -1.54 -2.52 -14.26
CA PHE A 325 -2.26 -1.55 -15.08
C PHE A 325 -1.34 -0.47 -15.70
N LEU A 326 -1.50 -0.21 -16.99
CA LEU A 326 -0.83 0.90 -17.66
C LEU A 326 -1.85 1.84 -18.31
N ALA A 327 -1.56 3.14 -18.28
CA ALA A 327 -2.32 4.13 -19.04
C ALA A 327 -1.37 5.10 -19.75
N ARG A 328 -1.72 5.48 -20.98
CA ARG A 328 -0.98 6.47 -21.76
C ARG A 328 -1.88 7.32 -22.64
N ASP A 329 -1.55 8.60 -22.77
CA ASP A 329 -2.16 9.54 -23.72
C ASP A 329 -3.71 9.62 -23.56
N ILE A 330 -4.20 9.68 -22.31
CA ILE A 330 -5.64 9.70 -21.97
C ILE A 330 -5.92 10.59 -20.75
N THR A 331 -7.09 11.22 -20.70
CA THR A 331 -7.57 12.02 -19.57
C THR A 331 -8.56 11.25 -18.70
N PHE A 332 -8.36 11.33 -17.38
CA PHE A 332 -9.32 10.90 -16.36
C PHE A 332 -9.87 12.12 -15.63
N GLU A 333 -11.18 12.30 -15.68
CA GLU A 333 -11.84 13.51 -15.18
C GLU A 333 -12.98 13.19 -14.20
N ASN A 334 -13.08 14.00 -13.13
CA ASN A 334 -14.30 14.11 -12.34
C ASN A 334 -14.84 15.55 -12.37
N THR A 335 -16.05 15.73 -12.89
CA THR A 335 -16.69 17.03 -13.13
C THR A 335 -17.63 17.48 -12.02
N ALA A 336 -17.67 16.79 -10.87
CA ALA A 336 -18.61 17.09 -9.79
C ALA A 336 -18.54 18.54 -9.28
N GLY A 337 -17.36 19.16 -9.32
CA GLY A 337 -17.14 20.53 -8.84
C GLY A 337 -16.73 20.59 -7.36
N PRO A 338 -16.16 21.73 -6.91
CA PRO A 338 -15.60 21.86 -5.57
C PRO A 338 -16.68 21.89 -4.46
N GLU A 339 -17.92 22.26 -4.78
CA GLU A 339 -19.07 22.23 -3.88
C GLU A 339 -19.54 20.83 -3.51
N LYS A 340 -19.10 19.82 -4.27
CA LYS A 340 -19.43 18.41 -4.06
C LYS A 340 -18.45 17.67 -3.16
N HIS A 341 -17.47 18.39 -2.61
CA HIS A 341 -16.40 17.85 -1.77
C HIS A 341 -15.64 16.72 -2.48
N GLN A 342 -15.35 15.60 -1.81
CA GLN A 342 -14.50 14.54 -2.35
C GLN A 342 -15.12 13.91 -3.60
N ALA A 343 -14.40 13.98 -4.72
CA ALA A 343 -14.83 13.48 -6.02
C ALA A 343 -13.61 13.01 -6.83
N VAL A 344 -13.36 11.71 -6.82
CA VAL A 344 -12.13 11.13 -7.36
C VAL A 344 -12.22 10.98 -8.87
N ALA A 345 -11.18 11.38 -9.60
CA ALA A 345 -11.06 11.14 -11.03
C ALA A 345 -10.42 9.77 -11.31
N LEU A 346 -9.28 9.50 -10.66
CA LEU A 346 -8.56 8.23 -10.79
C LEU A 346 -8.24 7.66 -9.42
N ARG A 347 -8.62 6.40 -9.19
CA ARG A 347 -8.17 5.61 -8.04
C ARG A 347 -7.37 4.41 -8.50
N ILE A 348 -6.20 4.20 -7.90
CA ILE A 348 -5.39 3.00 -8.11
C ILE A 348 -5.06 2.33 -6.79
N ASN A 349 -5.47 1.06 -6.65
CA ASN A 349 -5.07 0.13 -5.59
C ASN A 349 -4.58 -1.18 -6.22
N ALA A 350 -3.70 -1.04 -7.22
CA ALA A 350 -3.07 -2.11 -7.95
C ALA A 350 -1.55 -1.97 -7.87
N ASP A 351 -0.83 -3.09 -7.77
CA ASP A 351 0.63 -3.10 -7.77
C ASP A 351 1.16 -2.98 -9.20
N LEU A 352 2.35 -2.36 -9.32
CA LEU A 352 3.08 -2.19 -10.58
C LEU A 352 2.27 -1.43 -11.63
N ALA A 353 1.53 -0.40 -11.20
CA ALA A 353 0.76 0.46 -12.08
C ALA A 353 1.61 1.65 -12.57
N ALA A 354 1.58 1.95 -13.86
CA ALA A 354 2.28 3.12 -14.41
C ALA A 354 1.41 3.95 -15.36
N ILE A 355 1.54 5.27 -15.28
CA ILE A 355 0.72 6.25 -16.00
C ILE A 355 1.68 7.22 -16.70
N TYR A 356 1.51 7.44 -18.00
CA TYR A 356 2.44 8.23 -18.80
C TYR A 356 1.73 9.17 -19.77
N ARG A 357 1.99 10.48 -19.69
CA ARG A 357 1.31 11.51 -20.52
C ARG A 357 -0.21 11.45 -20.42
N CYS A 358 -0.69 11.26 -19.20
CA CYS A 358 -2.11 11.36 -18.90
C CYS A 358 -2.40 12.68 -18.20
N THR A 359 -3.65 13.13 -18.32
CA THR A 359 -4.17 14.22 -17.50
C THR A 359 -5.14 13.64 -16.48
N ILE A 360 -4.98 14.00 -15.21
CA ILE A 360 -5.92 13.63 -14.14
C ILE A 360 -6.47 14.92 -13.55
N THR A 361 -7.77 15.17 -13.72
CA THR A 361 -8.38 16.47 -13.41
C THR A 361 -9.64 16.36 -12.57
N GLY A 362 -9.73 17.22 -11.56
CA GLY A 362 -10.81 17.30 -10.60
C GLY A 362 -10.66 18.52 -9.70
N PHE A 363 -11.24 18.45 -8.49
CA PHE A 363 -11.12 19.47 -7.46
C PHE A 363 -10.58 18.85 -6.16
N GLN A 364 -11.46 18.49 -5.22
CA GLN A 364 -11.06 17.84 -3.99
C GLN A 364 -10.93 16.32 -4.21
N ASP A 365 -9.83 15.74 -3.73
CA ASP A 365 -9.51 14.31 -3.82
C ASP A 365 -9.37 13.80 -5.28
N THR A 366 -8.75 14.56 -6.19
CA THR A 366 -8.63 14.19 -7.63
C THR A 366 -7.99 12.82 -7.87
N LEU A 367 -6.79 12.57 -7.33
CA LEU A 367 -6.00 11.35 -7.55
C LEU A 367 -5.85 10.57 -6.25
N TYR A 368 -6.53 9.43 -6.18
CA TYR A 368 -6.42 8.49 -5.07
C TYR A 368 -5.35 7.42 -5.39
N ALA A 369 -4.10 7.75 -5.10
CA ALA A 369 -2.98 6.80 -5.08
C ALA A 369 -3.10 5.89 -3.83
N HIS A 370 -4.11 5.02 -3.86
CA HIS A 370 -4.63 4.32 -2.68
C HIS A 370 -3.58 3.40 -2.06
N SER A 371 -3.09 2.39 -2.79
CA SER A 371 -2.13 1.41 -2.25
C SER A 371 -1.24 0.78 -3.32
N PHE A 372 -0.23 -0.01 -2.86
CA PHE A 372 0.81 -0.67 -3.67
C PHE A 372 1.78 0.29 -4.37
N ARG A 373 2.65 -0.24 -5.25
CA ARG A 373 3.65 0.54 -5.99
C ARG A 373 3.07 1.14 -7.25
N GLN A 374 3.30 2.44 -7.46
CA GLN A 374 2.77 3.19 -8.59
C GLN A 374 3.81 4.17 -9.15
N PHE A 375 3.72 4.48 -10.44
CA PHE A 375 4.61 5.43 -11.11
C PHE A 375 3.83 6.34 -12.08
N TYR A 376 4.07 7.64 -12.01
CA TYR A 376 3.42 8.63 -12.88
C TYR A 376 4.52 9.44 -13.57
N ARG A 377 4.52 9.48 -14.90
CA ARG A 377 5.53 10.17 -15.71
C ARG A 377 4.87 11.19 -16.62
N GLU A 378 5.38 12.42 -16.63
CA GLU A 378 4.93 13.47 -17.57
C GLU A 378 3.40 13.64 -17.60
N CYS A 379 2.77 13.54 -16.42
CA CYS A 379 1.33 13.70 -16.28
C CYS A 379 0.99 15.12 -15.83
N ASP A 380 -0.19 15.60 -16.21
CA ASP A 380 -0.77 16.83 -15.67
C ASP A 380 -1.83 16.49 -14.63
N ILE A 381 -1.68 16.96 -13.40
CA ILE A 381 -2.58 16.63 -12.28
C ILE A 381 -3.15 17.90 -11.69
N TYR A 382 -4.48 18.04 -11.75
CA TYR A 382 -5.20 19.24 -11.34
C TYR A 382 -6.09 19.01 -10.12
N GLY A 383 -6.10 19.94 -9.17
CA GLY A 383 -7.06 19.90 -8.07
C GLY A 383 -6.94 21.05 -7.08
N THR A 384 -7.64 20.94 -5.96
CA THR A 384 -7.72 21.99 -4.91
C THR A 384 -7.27 21.46 -3.55
N VAL A 385 -8.08 20.63 -2.91
CA VAL A 385 -7.84 20.10 -1.56
C VAL A 385 -7.49 18.62 -1.66
N ASP A 386 -6.36 18.23 -1.07
CA ASP A 386 -5.89 16.85 -0.94
C ASP A 386 -5.86 16.10 -2.27
N TYR A 387 -5.55 16.79 -3.36
CA TYR A 387 -5.84 16.27 -4.69
C TYR A 387 -4.87 15.18 -5.16
N ILE A 388 -3.79 14.91 -4.42
CA ILE A 388 -2.98 13.69 -4.49
C ILE A 388 -2.93 13.05 -3.10
N PHE A 389 -3.64 11.94 -2.90
CA PHE A 389 -3.80 11.36 -1.56
C PHE A 389 -3.81 9.84 -1.56
N GLY A 390 -3.64 9.26 -0.37
CA GLY A 390 -3.61 7.82 -0.14
C GLY A 390 -2.32 7.32 0.50
N ASN A 391 -2.09 6.01 0.39
CA ASN A 391 -1.00 5.31 1.06
C ASN A 391 -0.27 4.34 0.11
N ALA A 392 -0.22 4.65 -1.19
CA ALA A 392 0.68 3.97 -2.12
C ALA A 392 2.16 4.23 -1.79
N ALA A 393 3.05 3.40 -2.33
CA ALA A 393 4.44 3.78 -2.58
C ALA A 393 4.51 4.32 -4.00
N VAL A 394 4.48 5.64 -4.14
CA VAL A 394 4.29 6.28 -5.46
C VAL A 394 5.39 7.29 -5.75
N VAL A 395 5.86 7.29 -6.99
CA VAL A 395 6.77 8.30 -7.53
C VAL A 395 6.09 9.02 -8.70
N PHE A 396 6.05 10.35 -8.62
CA PHE A 396 5.69 11.26 -9.71
C PHE A 396 6.97 11.84 -10.29
N GLN A 397 7.15 11.80 -11.61
CA GLN A 397 8.37 12.24 -12.27
C GLN A 397 8.08 13.05 -13.52
N GLY A 398 8.64 14.26 -13.63
CA GLY A 398 8.40 15.11 -14.81
C GLY A 398 6.96 15.60 -14.95
N CYS A 399 6.15 15.52 -13.88
CA CYS A 399 4.73 15.89 -13.93
C CYS A 399 4.52 17.39 -13.71
N ASN A 400 3.43 17.93 -14.25
CA ASN A 400 2.90 19.22 -13.83
C ASN A 400 1.82 18.97 -12.77
N ILE A 401 2.02 19.53 -11.59
CA ILE A 401 1.11 19.42 -10.46
C ILE A 401 0.49 20.79 -10.25
N VAL A 402 -0.77 20.95 -10.66
CA VAL A 402 -1.41 22.25 -10.87
C VAL A 402 -2.55 22.47 -9.87
N SER A 403 -2.35 23.39 -8.94
CA SER A 403 -3.39 23.82 -8.00
C SER A 403 -4.38 24.76 -8.68
N ARG A 404 -5.68 24.55 -8.45
CA ARG A 404 -6.78 25.36 -8.99
C ARG A 404 -7.36 26.28 -7.92
N MET A 405 -8.10 27.30 -8.34
CA MET A 405 -8.86 28.14 -7.42
C MET A 405 -9.89 27.30 -6.62
N PRO A 406 -9.82 27.30 -5.27
CA PRO A 406 -10.76 26.57 -4.43
C PRO A 406 -12.05 27.38 -4.18
N MET A 407 -12.99 26.85 -3.39
CA MET A 407 -14.15 27.64 -2.97
C MET A 407 -13.74 28.81 -2.07
N PRO A 408 -14.54 29.89 -1.99
CA PRO A 408 -14.30 30.97 -1.04
C PRO A 408 -14.13 30.46 0.40
N GLY A 409 -13.06 30.91 1.06
CA GLY A 409 -12.72 30.51 2.43
C GLY A 409 -12.01 29.17 2.58
N GLN A 410 -11.75 28.45 1.48
CA GLN A 410 -10.86 27.29 1.45
C GLN A 410 -9.41 27.70 1.12
N PHE A 411 -8.54 26.71 1.15
CA PHE A 411 -7.13 26.77 0.77
C PHE A 411 -6.86 25.65 -0.25
N THR A 412 -5.69 25.65 -0.88
CA THR A 412 -5.24 24.49 -1.66
C THR A 412 -4.20 23.69 -0.89
N VAL A 413 -4.20 22.38 -1.07
CA VAL A 413 -3.18 21.50 -0.52
C VAL A 413 -2.97 20.32 -1.44
N ILE A 414 -1.71 20.11 -1.84
CA ILE A 414 -1.38 19.14 -2.87
C ILE A 414 -1.52 17.72 -2.36
N THR A 415 -0.84 17.40 -1.26
CA THR A 415 -0.75 16.02 -0.77
C THR A 415 -1.44 15.78 0.57
N ALA A 416 -2.12 14.64 0.68
CA ALA A 416 -2.64 14.11 1.93
C ALA A 416 -2.27 12.63 2.09
N GLN A 417 -1.05 12.38 2.55
CA GLN A 417 -0.51 11.02 2.63
C GLN A 417 -0.95 10.34 3.93
N SER A 418 -1.41 9.08 3.83
CA SER A 418 -2.06 8.36 4.94
C SER A 418 -1.32 7.11 5.43
N ARG A 419 0.00 7.18 5.54
CA ARG A 419 0.76 6.14 6.23
C ARG A 419 0.42 6.11 7.72
N ASP A 420 -0.02 4.95 8.21
CA ASP A 420 -0.57 4.79 9.57
C ASP A 420 0.42 4.10 10.53
N SER A 421 1.46 3.46 9.99
CA SER A 421 2.50 2.76 10.77
C SER A 421 3.89 2.98 10.18
N PRO A 422 4.94 3.02 11.01
CA PRO A 422 6.32 3.21 10.54
C PRO A 422 6.86 1.98 9.78
N GLU A 423 6.24 0.81 9.94
CA GLU A 423 6.61 -0.42 9.23
C GLU A 423 6.08 -0.46 7.80
N GLU A 424 5.07 0.35 7.46
CA GLU A 424 4.54 0.48 6.10
C GLU A 424 5.57 1.13 5.18
N TYR A 425 5.87 0.46 4.08
CA TYR A 425 6.83 0.96 3.10
C TYR A 425 6.10 1.73 1.99
N THR A 426 5.49 2.85 2.39
CA THR A 426 4.58 3.68 1.56
C THR A 426 4.90 5.17 1.72
N GLY A 427 4.45 6.01 0.81
CA GLY A 427 4.76 7.43 0.77
C GLY A 427 4.61 8.01 -0.63
N ILE A 428 4.57 9.34 -0.70
CA ILE A 428 4.50 10.09 -1.97
C ILE A 428 5.87 10.72 -2.23
N SER A 429 6.46 10.42 -3.39
CA SER A 429 7.69 11.07 -3.88
C SER A 429 7.37 11.87 -5.12
N ILE A 430 7.64 13.17 -5.09
CA ILE A 430 7.46 14.11 -6.21
C ILE A 430 8.84 14.54 -6.66
N GLN A 431 9.29 14.03 -7.80
CA GLN A 431 10.65 14.22 -8.30
C GLN A 431 10.66 14.94 -9.64
N ASN A 432 11.51 15.97 -9.81
CA ASN A 432 11.65 16.69 -11.08
C ASN A 432 10.29 17.11 -11.67
N CYS A 433 9.38 17.58 -10.81
CA CYS A 433 8.04 18.02 -11.19
C CYS A 433 7.95 19.55 -11.16
N SER A 434 6.95 20.10 -11.85
CA SER A 434 6.58 21.52 -11.77
C SER A 434 5.36 21.69 -10.89
N ILE A 435 5.51 22.39 -9.78
CA ILE A 435 4.41 22.75 -8.87
C ILE A 435 3.89 24.12 -9.27
N LEU A 436 2.71 24.14 -9.86
CA LEU A 436 2.14 25.30 -10.55
C LEU A 436 0.74 25.63 -10.00
N ALA A 437 0.26 26.82 -10.33
CA ALA A 437 -1.11 27.25 -10.08
C ALA A 437 -1.80 27.63 -11.40
N THR A 438 -3.12 27.49 -11.45
CA THR A 438 -3.91 28.15 -12.50
C THR A 438 -3.80 29.66 -12.36
N GLU A 439 -3.93 30.38 -13.48
CA GLU A 439 -3.75 31.85 -13.54
C GLU A 439 -4.61 32.61 -12.52
N ASP A 440 -5.85 32.17 -12.33
CA ASP A 440 -6.80 32.73 -11.37
C ASP A 440 -6.37 32.50 -9.91
N LEU A 441 -5.85 31.32 -9.57
CA LEU A 441 -5.26 31.06 -8.25
C LEU A 441 -3.99 31.90 -8.04
N TYR A 442 -3.09 31.92 -9.01
CA TYR A 442 -1.83 32.65 -8.92
C TYR A 442 -2.04 34.14 -8.67
N SER A 443 -2.95 34.73 -9.46
CA SER A 443 -3.35 36.15 -9.32
C SER A 443 -3.99 36.48 -7.97
N ASN A 444 -4.50 35.48 -7.24
CA ASN A 444 -5.14 35.64 -5.93
C ASN A 444 -4.34 34.97 -4.79
N SER A 445 -3.08 34.61 -5.03
CA SER A 445 -2.22 33.91 -4.06
C SER A 445 -2.00 34.70 -2.76
N SER A 446 -2.12 36.03 -2.79
CA SER A 446 -2.09 36.87 -1.57
C SER A 446 -3.29 36.69 -0.64
N SER A 447 -4.35 36.01 -1.09
CA SER A 447 -5.59 35.82 -0.34
C SER A 447 -6.01 34.35 -0.22
N ILE A 448 -5.35 33.45 -0.94
CA ILE A 448 -5.62 32.02 -0.93
C ILE A 448 -4.34 31.27 -0.61
N ASN A 449 -4.28 30.74 0.60
CA ASN A 449 -3.13 29.98 1.05
C ASN A 449 -3.05 28.64 0.30
N SER A 450 -1.83 28.23 -0.03
CA SER A 450 -1.55 26.98 -0.75
C SER A 450 -0.38 26.23 -0.11
N TYR A 451 -0.49 24.91 0.03
CA TYR A 451 0.46 24.09 0.78
C TYR A 451 0.88 22.83 0.03
N LEU A 452 2.12 22.38 0.22
CA LEU A 452 2.69 21.16 -0.34
C LEU A 452 2.00 19.88 0.19
N GLY A 453 1.50 19.91 1.43
CA GLY A 453 0.81 18.77 2.00
C GLY A 453 0.33 18.95 3.42
N ARG A 454 -0.45 17.98 3.88
CA ARG A 454 -0.90 17.83 5.27
C ARG A 454 -1.05 16.36 5.71
N PRO A 455 -0.80 16.03 6.99
CA PRO A 455 -0.66 14.66 7.41
C PRO A 455 -1.99 13.99 7.74
N TRP A 456 -2.60 13.34 6.76
CA TRP A 456 -3.87 12.62 6.95
C TRP A 456 -3.76 11.54 8.04
N ARG A 457 -2.59 10.89 8.20
CA ARG A 457 -2.34 9.92 9.27
C ARG A 457 -0.99 10.13 9.97
N ASN A 458 -0.82 9.44 11.11
CA ASN A 458 0.24 9.71 12.09
C ASN A 458 1.67 9.61 11.53
N TYR A 459 1.91 8.76 10.54
CA TYR A 459 3.23 8.55 9.96
C TYR A 459 3.33 9.08 8.54
N SER A 460 2.49 10.08 8.18
CA SER A 460 2.42 10.69 6.85
C SER A 460 3.80 10.93 6.27
N ARG A 461 4.02 10.55 5.01
CA ARG A 461 5.34 10.62 4.37
C ARG A 461 5.26 11.12 2.93
N THR A 462 5.76 12.32 2.72
CA THR A 462 5.79 12.98 1.41
C THR A 462 7.14 13.65 1.21
N VAL A 463 7.73 13.55 0.03
CA VAL A 463 8.96 14.28 -0.32
C VAL A 463 8.83 15.00 -1.66
N TYR A 464 9.48 16.16 -1.76
CA TYR A 464 9.66 16.92 -3.00
C TYR A 464 11.16 17.01 -3.31
N LEU A 465 11.57 16.44 -4.44
CA LEU A 465 12.95 16.29 -4.86
C LEU A 465 13.14 17.00 -6.22
N GLU A 466 14.15 17.86 -6.34
CA GLU A 466 14.58 18.47 -7.60
C GLU A 466 13.45 19.13 -8.39
N SER A 467 12.42 19.60 -7.69
CA SER A 467 11.18 20.09 -8.29
C SER A 467 11.17 21.61 -8.33
N TYR A 468 10.52 22.16 -9.35
CA TYR A 468 10.24 23.60 -9.42
C TYR A 468 9.00 23.93 -8.60
N ILE A 469 9.11 24.87 -7.65
CA ILE A 469 8.00 25.31 -6.78
C ILE A 469 7.73 26.79 -7.02
N ASP A 470 6.59 27.08 -7.67
CA ASP A 470 6.17 28.44 -8.02
C ASP A 470 5.63 29.23 -6.80
N GLY A 471 5.53 30.55 -6.94
CA GLY A 471 5.48 31.53 -5.85
C GLY A 471 4.15 31.62 -5.09
N PHE A 472 3.21 30.72 -5.35
CA PHE A 472 1.89 30.69 -4.71
C PHE A 472 1.85 29.82 -3.44
N ILE A 473 2.89 29.00 -3.20
CA ILE A 473 3.00 28.17 -2.00
C ILE A 473 3.44 29.02 -0.80
N GLU A 474 2.77 28.83 0.34
CA GLU A 474 3.07 29.56 1.57
C GLU A 474 4.49 29.29 2.07
N PRO A 475 5.17 30.26 2.71
CA PRO A 475 6.51 30.08 3.27
C PRO A 475 6.61 28.91 4.26
N GLU A 476 5.55 28.64 5.04
CA GLU A 476 5.46 27.49 5.94
C GLU A 476 5.56 26.15 5.20
N GLY A 477 5.15 26.11 3.93
CA GLY A 477 5.17 24.97 3.01
C GLY A 477 4.13 23.90 3.33
N TRP A 478 3.93 23.57 4.60
CA TRP A 478 3.13 22.43 5.05
C TRP A 478 2.04 22.87 6.02
N LYS A 479 0.90 22.16 6.02
CA LYS A 479 -0.26 22.47 6.87
C LYS A 479 -0.57 21.35 7.85
N GLU A 480 -0.92 21.70 9.09
CA GLU A 480 -1.41 20.73 10.08
C GLU A 480 -2.72 20.08 9.60
N TRP A 481 -2.92 18.82 9.96
CA TRP A 481 -4.22 18.15 9.75
C TRP A 481 -5.25 18.58 10.80
N SER A 482 -4.90 18.40 12.07
CA SER A 482 -5.70 18.79 13.23
C SER A 482 -4.83 18.85 14.48
N GLY A 483 -4.45 20.07 14.89
CA GLY A 483 -3.55 20.31 16.01
C GLY A 483 -2.19 19.62 15.84
N ASN A 484 -1.52 19.31 16.95
CA ASN A 484 -0.14 18.82 16.93
C ASN A 484 -0.01 17.30 16.71
N GLN A 485 -1.10 16.62 16.33
CA GLN A 485 -1.05 15.19 16.03
C GLN A 485 -0.15 14.95 14.81
N SER A 486 0.61 13.85 14.79
CA SER A 486 1.53 13.43 13.72
C SER A 486 2.80 14.26 13.49
N LEU A 487 2.88 15.51 13.97
CA LEU A 487 3.98 16.43 13.65
C LEU A 487 5.38 15.94 14.08
N ASN A 488 5.43 15.00 15.03
CA ASN A 488 6.67 14.38 15.51
C ASN A 488 7.02 13.05 14.83
N THR A 489 6.08 12.46 14.09
CA THR A 489 6.17 11.09 13.55
C THR A 489 6.04 11.02 12.04
N LEU A 490 5.50 12.08 11.40
CA LEU A 490 5.52 12.26 9.95
C LEU A 490 6.97 12.41 9.44
N TYR A 491 7.13 12.28 8.12
CA TYR A 491 8.38 12.55 7.42
C TYR A 491 8.07 13.38 6.17
N TYR A 492 8.24 14.70 6.27
CA TYR A 492 8.10 15.63 5.15
C TYR A 492 9.46 16.18 4.75
N GLY A 493 9.82 15.96 3.49
CA GLY A 493 11.17 16.18 3.01
C GLY A 493 11.24 17.09 1.79
N GLU A 494 12.21 17.98 1.76
CA GLU A 494 12.54 18.80 0.59
C GLU A 494 14.02 18.62 0.23
N PHE A 495 14.33 18.36 -1.04
CA PHE A 495 15.69 18.17 -1.55
C PHE A 495 15.88 18.93 -2.87
N ASP A 496 16.85 19.83 -2.93
CA ASP A 496 17.31 20.53 -4.15
C ASP A 496 16.19 21.11 -5.04
N ASN A 497 15.11 21.60 -4.40
CA ASN A 497 14.00 22.24 -5.11
C ASN A 497 14.40 23.65 -5.59
N THR A 498 13.86 24.05 -6.74
CA THR A 498 14.10 25.36 -7.35
C THR A 498 12.80 26.17 -7.44
N GLY A 499 12.90 27.45 -7.80
CA GLY A 499 11.73 28.33 -7.93
C GLY A 499 11.53 29.27 -6.75
N PRO A 500 10.62 30.26 -6.89
CA PRO A 500 10.45 31.33 -5.90
C PRO A 500 10.00 30.85 -4.51
N ALA A 501 9.24 29.74 -4.43
CA ALA A 501 8.76 29.20 -3.15
C ALA A 501 9.61 28.01 -2.62
N SER A 502 10.76 27.71 -3.22
CA SER A 502 11.64 26.63 -2.74
C SER A 502 12.54 27.00 -1.56
N VAL A 503 12.56 28.27 -1.15
CA VAL A 503 13.32 28.73 0.03
C VAL A 503 12.72 28.13 1.31
N THR A 504 13.59 27.55 2.15
CA THR A 504 13.17 26.77 3.33
C THR A 504 13.30 27.49 4.68
N ASP A 505 13.81 28.73 4.70
CA ASP A 505 14.12 29.49 5.94
C ASP A 505 12.91 29.71 6.86
N ASN A 506 11.70 29.76 6.30
CA ASN A 506 10.45 30.03 7.03
C ASN A 506 9.50 28.82 7.06
N ARG A 507 10.01 27.62 6.75
CA ARG A 507 9.22 26.39 6.85
C ARG A 507 8.82 26.10 8.29
N VAL A 508 7.80 25.27 8.43
CA VAL A 508 7.35 24.76 9.74
C VAL A 508 8.51 24.17 10.58
N THR A 509 8.43 24.34 11.90
CA THR A 509 9.46 23.85 12.84
C THR A 509 9.15 22.46 13.39
N TRP A 510 8.42 21.63 12.65
CA TRP A 510 8.00 20.32 13.10
C TRP A 510 9.17 19.34 13.14
N LEU A 511 9.20 18.43 14.11
CA LEU A 511 10.27 17.43 14.21
C LEU A 511 10.30 16.48 13.00
N GLY A 512 9.13 16.21 12.39
CA GLY A 512 9.02 15.38 11.19
C GLY A 512 9.31 16.13 9.87
N TYR A 513 9.59 17.43 9.89
CA TYR A 513 10.02 18.16 8.70
C TYR A 513 11.54 18.10 8.55
N HIS A 514 12.01 17.88 7.33
CA HIS A 514 13.41 17.61 7.02
C HIS A 514 13.85 18.33 5.74
N ILE A 515 14.91 19.12 5.85
CA ILE A 515 15.74 19.45 4.69
C ILE A 515 16.65 18.26 4.47
N MET A 516 16.49 17.58 3.33
CA MET A 516 17.11 16.30 3.09
C MET A 516 18.53 16.45 2.53
N ASP A 517 19.37 15.45 2.75
CA ASP A 517 20.62 15.28 2.01
C ASP A 517 20.45 14.28 0.84
N TYR A 518 21.52 14.06 0.08
CA TYR A 518 21.51 13.13 -1.05
C TYR A 518 21.16 11.69 -0.63
N TYR A 519 21.61 11.23 0.54
CA TYR A 519 21.36 9.86 0.98
C TYR A 519 19.91 9.67 1.40
N ASP A 520 19.34 10.65 2.09
CA ASP A 520 17.92 10.68 2.40
C ASP A 520 17.09 10.67 1.10
N ALA A 521 17.40 11.58 0.17
CA ALA A 521 16.68 11.72 -1.11
C ALA A 521 16.75 10.44 -1.96
N SER A 522 17.91 9.79 -1.99
CA SER A 522 18.11 8.55 -2.76
C SER A 522 17.18 7.41 -2.35
N ASN A 523 16.65 7.40 -1.12
CA ASN A 523 15.70 6.37 -0.68
C ASN A 523 14.29 6.52 -1.27
N PHE A 524 14.01 7.67 -1.91
CA PHE A 524 12.71 8.03 -2.47
C PHE A 524 12.70 8.07 -4.01
N THR A 525 13.77 7.60 -4.64
CA THR A 525 13.89 7.51 -6.10
C THR A 525 13.19 6.27 -6.65
N VAL A 526 13.02 6.23 -7.97
CA VAL A 526 12.41 5.10 -8.67
C VAL A 526 13.09 3.77 -8.35
N SER A 527 14.42 3.72 -8.36
CA SER A 527 15.19 2.48 -8.13
C SER A 527 15.07 1.94 -6.71
N GLU A 528 15.11 2.80 -5.69
CA GLU A 528 15.11 2.35 -4.28
C GLU A 528 13.69 2.25 -3.70
N PHE A 529 12.80 3.20 -4.01
CA PHE A 529 11.50 3.31 -3.34
C PHE A 529 10.44 2.38 -3.91
N ILE A 530 10.41 2.24 -5.24
CA ILE A 530 9.43 1.40 -5.95
C ILE A 530 10.07 0.28 -6.76
N THR A 531 11.38 0.04 -6.58
CA THR A 531 12.13 -1.02 -7.26
C THR A 531 11.96 -0.96 -8.78
N GLY A 532 12.02 0.24 -9.35
CA GLY A 532 11.60 0.54 -10.72
C GLY A 532 12.26 -0.34 -11.79
N GLU A 533 13.58 -0.54 -11.74
CA GLU A 533 14.33 -1.42 -12.66
C GLU A 533 13.73 -2.83 -12.78
N GLU A 534 13.03 -3.31 -11.75
CA GLU A 534 12.48 -4.66 -11.75
C GLU A 534 11.18 -4.81 -12.57
N TRP A 535 10.52 -3.71 -12.91
CA TRP A 535 9.21 -3.74 -13.57
C TRP A 535 8.97 -2.59 -14.56
N LEU A 536 9.50 -1.38 -14.37
CA LEU A 536 9.32 -0.26 -15.31
C LEU A 536 10.02 -0.49 -16.65
N ASP A 537 11.15 -1.21 -16.67
CA ASP A 537 11.83 -1.61 -17.92
C ASP A 537 10.91 -2.35 -18.90
N SER A 538 9.89 -3.02 -18.37
CA SER A 538 8.92 -3.78 -19.14
C SER A 538 7.77 -2.94 -19.72
N THR A 539 7.55 -1.74 -19.18
CA THR A 539 6.46 -0.86 -19.61
C THR A 539 6.88 0.01 -20.79
N SER A 540 8.18 0.10 -21.06
CA SER A 540 8.75 1.01 -22.07
C SER A 540 8.49 2.49 -21.81
N PHE A 541 7.88 2.85 -20.69
CA PHE A 541 7.74 4.24 -20.27
C PHE A 541 9.10 4.77 -19.80
N PRO A 542 9.44 6.03 -20.13
CA PRO A 542 10.68 6.62 -19.68
C PRO A 542 10.65 6.83 -18.17
N TYR A 543 11.78 6.63 -17.52
CA TYR A 543 11.96 6.93 -16.11
C TYR A 543 13.44 7.20 -15.81
N ASP A 544 13.70 8.01 -14.80
CA ASP A 544 15.03 8.27 -14.26
C ASP A 544 15.18 7.51 -12.92
N ASP A 545 16.27 6.75 -12.79
CA ASP A 545 16.47 5.80 -11.68
C ASP A 545 16.74 6.44 -10.32
N GLY A 546 17.39 7.60 -10.32
CA GLY A 546 18.02 8.21 -9.16
C GLY A 546 17.66 9.68 -9.02
N VAL A 547 18.26 10.30 -8.00
CA VAL A 547 18.44 11.75 -7.89
C VAL A 547 19.56 12.14 -8.85
#